data_AF-A0A9W7C912-F1
#
_entry.id   AF-A0A9W7C912-F1
#
_cell.length_a   1.000
_cell.length_b   1.000
_cell.length_c   1.000
_cell.angle_alpha   90.00
_cell.angle_beta   90.00
_cell.angle_gamma   90.00
#
_symmetry.space_group_name_H-M   'P 1'
#
loop_
_entity.id
_entity.type
_entity.pdbx_description
1 polymer ?
#
loop_
_entity_poly.entity_id
_entity_poly.type
_entity_poly.pdbx_seq_one_letter_code
_entity_poly.pdbx_strand_id
1 'polypeptide(L)'
;MYVNNMHAFSAAFIAAHLLIVTLLVQSVNFSHSLNPLSTGLSGVASSSLSRRALLQTTLATTSLVTSKTSQLELPTPPYNPSQQFPRSLFSYTLLPLTSTLTGNIPTLQSTLIPSKLYSHTQPLGIVNVNTPLNSFAQITPSGLTIINPLQPTPEYLSLLSSLTKSYGPISHIILTSSAVEHRSSFNTFSQYFPDACKYVPEGLYSFPFDLPSEFLGLKGGKVFKLKERLPPDIEVEFLGPFKFKSIGTFVESTLYIPSLKTLISTDTVCSITENVPKILLEDRRGLLYHARDGVEEYVEDREAEWRKGWKRMSLFGLCFFPRGIKVDSVLEAFSSSRKVDSRMKNLDDQGVPFNLYPWKWVGDIDESFKGYGDGKLFVPPILTKLILDREPAAVERWMERVCRWDFDRVVHVHFNEETRAGPEDFKNAIREFLDGRSRFLPGDLALLQEASDVLTKVGVVAESKICDGEKGRGDLGRRFS
;
A
#
# COMPACT_ATOMS: atom_id res chain seq x y z
N MET A 1 -35.40 -1.42 11.62
CA MET A 1 -35.24 -1.94 10.24
C MET A 1 -34.61 -0.85 9.39
N TYR A 2 -33.44 -1.01 8.79
CA TYR A 2 -32.41 -2.02 9.03
C TYR A 2 -31.06 -1.30 9.11
N VAL A 3 -30.40 -1.45 10.25
CA VAL A 3 -28.94 -1.57 10.32
C VAL A 3 -28.60 -2.79 9.45
N ASN A 4 -28.06 -2.56 8.25
CA ASN A 4 -27.35 -3.49 7.37
C ASN A 4 -27.04 -2.76 6.04
N ASN A 5 -26.02 -3.21 5.31
CA ASN A 5 -25.55 -2.69 4.00
C ASN A 5 -24.64 -1.44 4.05
N MET A 6 -23.69 -1.42 4.99
CA MET A 6 -22.33 -0.94 4.70
C MET A 6 -21.50 -2.08 4.07
N HIS A 7 -20.22 -1.86 3.80
CA HIS A 7 -19.23 -2.82 3.24
C HIS A 7 -19.33 -3.10 1.73
N ALA A 8 -18.53 -2.38 0.93
CA ALA A 8 -18.31 -2.76 -0.46
C ALA A 8 -17.13 -2.10 -1.23
N PHE A 9 -16.16 -1.41 -0.60
CA PHE A 9 -14.93 -1.01 -1.32
C PHE A 9 -13.67 -1.50 -0.64
N SER A 10 -13.00 -2.43 -1.33
CA SER A 10 -11.70 -3.05 -1.05
C SER A 10 -11.74 -4.44 -0.43
N ALA A 11 -11.59 -5.51 -1.23
CA ALA A 11 -11.44 -6.86 -0.68
C ALA A 11 -10.18 -6.97 0.21
N ALA A 12 -9.07 -6.34 -0.20
CA ALA A 12 -7.81 -6.30 0.53
C ALA A 12 -7.91 -5.45 1.81
N PHE A 13 -8.32 -4.19 1.65
CA PHE A 13 -8.30 -3.19 2.71
C PHE A 13 -9.55 -3.26 3.62
N ILE A 14 -10.68 -3.83 3.16
CA ILE A 14 -11.78 -4.26 4.03
C ILE A 14 -11.51 -5.66 4.60
N ALA A 15 -10.71 -6.56 4.02
CA ALA A 15 -10.23 -7.72 4.80
C ALA A 15 -9.32 -7.26 5.94
N ALA A 16 -8.34 -6.38 5.67
CA ALA A 16 -7.51 -5.79 6.71
C ALA A 16 -8.32 -4.91 7.70
N HIS A 17 -9.29 -4.12 7.23
CA HIS A 17 -10.11 -3.27 8.11
C HIS A 17 -11.18 -4.07 8.86
N LEU A 18 -11.85 -5.06 8.26
CA LEU A 18 -12.70 -6.00 9.00
C LEU A 18 -11.85 -6.82 9.95
N LEU A 19 -10.64 -7.24 9.63
CA LEU A 19 -9.82 -7.95 10.62
C LEU A 19 -9.36 -7.02 11.73
N ILE A 20 -8.84 -5.82 11.43
CA ILE A 20 -8.43 -4.86 12.45
C ILE A 20 -9.65 -4.46 13.32
N VAL A 21 -10.80 -4.17 12.71
CA VAL A 21 -12.05 -3.86 13.42
C VAL A 21 -12.64 -5.08 14.12
N THR A 22 -12.48 -6.30 13.61
CA THR A 22 -12.98 -7.54 14.25
C THR A 22 -12.05 -8.00 15.37
N LEU A 23 -10.74 -7.77 15.28
CA LEU A 23 -9.80 -7.93 16.40
C LEU A 23 -10.10 -6.88 17.49
N LEU A 24 -10.39 -5.63 17.09
CA LEU A 24 -10.88 -4.59 17.99
C LEU A 24 -12.24 -4.99 18.63
N VAL A 25 -13.20 -5.54 17.87
CA VAL A 25 -14.57 -5.84 18.34
C VAL A 25 -14.70 -7.18 19.06
N GLN A 26 -13.97 -8.23 18.67
CA GLN A 26 -13.93 -9.50 19.39
C GLN A 26 -13.32 -9.32 20.79
N SER A 27 -12.40 -8.36 20.98
CA SER A 27 -11.89 -8.00 22.31
C SER A 27 -12.93 -7.33 23.24
N VAL A 28 -14.08 -6.88 22.72
CA VAL A 28 -15.14 -6.22 23.51
C VAL A 28 -16.18 -7.21 24.03
N ASN A 29 -16.36 -8.37 23.38
CA ASN A 29 -17.46 -9.30 23.67
C ASN A 29 -17.10 -10.47 24.61
N PHE A 30 -16.04 -10.35 25.41
CA PHE A 30 -15.67 -11.37 26.41
C PHE A 30 -15.68 -10.85 27.87
N SER A 31 -16.71 -10.09 28.24
CA SER A 31 -16.93 -9.70 29.65
C SER A 31 -18.41 -9.47 29.99
N HIS A 32 -19.18 -10.55 30.14
CA HIS A 32 -20.44 -10.52 30.89
C HIS A 32 -20.61 -11.75 31.79
N SER A 33 -20.33 -11.58 33.08
CA SER A 33 -20.78 -12.46 34.16
C SER A 33 -20.61 -11.78 35.53
N LEU A 34 -21.72 -11.28 36.09
CA LEU A 34 -21.96 -10.98 37.54
C LEU A 34 -21.09 -9.87 38.18
N ASN A 35 -21.53 -9.06 39.16
CA ASN A 35 -22.85 -8.76 39.74
C ASN A 35 -22.78 -7.36 40.43
N PRO A 36 -23.90 -6.72 40.81
CA PRO A 36 -23.91 -5.36 41.35
C PRO A 36 -23.71 -5.28 42.87
N LEU A 37 -23.03 -4.24 43.35
CA LEU A 37 -23.09 -3.78 44.75
C LEU A 37 -23.01 -2.24 44.82
N SER A 38 -23.62 -1.67 45.86
CA SER A 38 -24.02 -0.25 45.92
C SER A 38 -23.38 0.54 47.06
N THR A 39 -23.53 1.88 46.97
CA THR A 39 -23.49 2.90 48.04
C THR A 39 -22.14 3.29 48.68
N GLY A 40 -21.93 4.61 48.81
CA GLY A 40 -20.84 5.27 49.55
C GLY A 40 -20.71 6.75 49.17
N LEU A 41 -21.18 7.68 50.02
CA LEU A 41 -21.28 9.12 49.75
C LEU A 41 -20.22 9.96 50.50
N SER A 42 -20.05 11.24 50.07
CA SER A 42 -19.22 12.32 50.68
C SER A 42 -17.69 12.10 50.67
N GLY A 43 -16.78 13.07 50.64
CA GLY A 43 -16.77 14.56 50.62
C GLY A 43 -15.29 15.03 50.48
N VAL A 44 -14.87 16.31 50.57
CA VAL A 44 -15.54 17.63 50.60
C VAL A 44 -14.45 18.74 50.39
N ALA A 45 -14.85 19.92 49.92
CA ALA A 45 -14.11 21.21 49.92
C ALA A 45 -12.91 21.49 48.97
N SER A 46 -13.02 22.67 48.36
CA SER A 46 -12.00 23.46 47.66
C SER A 46 -11.13 24.31 48.61
N SER A 47 -9.92 24.67 48.19
CA SER A 47 -9.32 25.98 48.53
C SER A 47 -8.29 26.45 47.49
N SER A 48 -8.14 27.76 47.36
CA SER A 48 -7.35 28.46 46.33
C SER A 48 -6.25 29.35 46.93
N LEU A 49 -5.51 30.09 46.07
CA LEU A 49 -4.54 31.18 46.38
C LEU A 49 -3.12 30.70 46.79
N SER A 50 -2.01 31.40 46.51
CA SER A 50 -1.71 32.49 45.54
C SER A 50 -0.17 32.57 45.28
N ARG A 51 0.30 33.56 44.52
CA ARG A 51 1.69 33.75 44.03
C ARG A 51 2.63 34.52 44.98
N ARG A 52 3.95 34.37 44.72
CA ARG A 52 5.12 35.26 44.98
C ARG A 52 5.85 35.21 46.35
N ALA A 53 7.14 34.84 46.27
CA ALA A 53 8.37 35.48 46.81
C ALA A 53 9.42 34.36 47.02
N LEU A 54 10.44 34.16 46.20
CA LEU A 54 11.66 34.96 45.97
C LEU A 54 12.43 35.32 47.26
N LEU A 55 13.51 34.58 47.54
CA LEU A 55 14.75 35.11 48.12
C LEU A 55 15.91 34.15 47.88
N GLN A 56 17.14 34.68 47.88
CA GLN A 56 18.35 34.01 47.40
C GLN A 56 18.99 33.11 48.46
N THR A 57 19.66 32.04 48.02
CA THR A 57 20.81 31.51 48.76
C THR A 57 21.85 31.00 47.78
N THR A 58 22.96 31.73 47.66
CA THR A 58 24.13 31.32 46.88
C THR A 58 24.95 30.32 47.69
N LEU A 59 25.01 29.06 47.24
CA LEU A 59 26.05 28.13 47.63
C LEU A 59 26.57 27.44 46.37
N ALA A 60 27.88 27.59 46.13
CA ALA A 60 28.55 27.00 44.99
C ALA A 60 28.68 25.49 45.20
N THR A 61 27.86 24.71 44.49
CA THR A 61 28.12 23.28 44.25
C THR A 61 28.57 23.11 42.82
N THR A 62 29.76 22.52 42.66
CA THR A 62 30.34 22.10 41.39
C THR A 62 29.38 21.16 40.66
N SER A 63 28.62 21.70 39.71
CA SER A 63 27.93 20.86 38.74
C SER A 63 28.98 20.24 37.83
N LEU A 64 29.22 18.94 38.00
CA LEU A 64 29.66 18.14 36.87
C LEU A 64 28.69 18.44 35.73
N VAL A 65 29.22 18.83 34.57
CA VAL A 65 28.45 18.81 33.34
C VAL A 65 28.30 17.34 32.96
N THR A 66 27.41 16.64 33.67
CA THR A 66 26.66 15.55 33.04
C THR A 66 25.92 16.22 31.89
N SER A 67 26.47 16.10 30.69
CA SER A 67 25.69 16.24 29.48
C SER A 67 24.53 15.28 29.60
N LYS A 68 23.37 15.79 30.02
CA LYS A 68 22.12 15.24 29.54
C LYS A 68 22.18 15.45 28.04
N THR A 69 22.71 14.46 27.34
CA THR A 69 22.33 14.19 25.97
C THR A 69 20.82 14.04 26.04
N SER A 70 20.09 15.13 25.79
CA SER A 70 18.68 15.04 25.45
C SER A 70 18.69 14.25 24.15
N GLN A 71 18.54 12.93 24.27
CA GLN A 71 18.60 12.06 23.11
C GLN A 71 17.40 12.45 22.26
N LEU A 72 17.67 13.21 21.20
CA LEU A 72 16.63 13.78 20.38
C LEU A 72 15.84 12.64 19.73
N GLU A 73 14.55 12.90 19.54
CA GLU A 73 13.74 12.13 18.62
C GLU A 73 14.40 12.08 17.24
N LEU A 74 14.10 11.04 16.47
CA LEU A 74 14.62 10.89 15.12
C LEU A 74 14.27 12.14 14.28
N PRO A 75 15.15 12.65 13.41
CA PRO A 75 14.82 13.83 12.61
C PRO A 75 13.58 13.60 11.74
N THR A 76 12.47 14.24 12.10
CA THR A 76 11.29 14.36 11.23
C THR A 76 11.69 15.18 10.00
N PRO A 77 11.44 14.72 8.76
CA PRO A 77 11.74 15.51 7.58
C PRO A 77 11.05 16.87 7.63
N PRO A 78 11.72 17.96 7.24
CA PRO A 78 11.14 19.30 7.31
C PRO A 78 9.88 19.38 6.44
N TYR A 79 8.93 20.21 6.86
CA TYR A 79 7.76 20.52 6.04
C TYR A 79 8.20 21.15 4.71
N ASN A 80 7.83 20.53 3.59
CA ASN A 80 8.17 21.02 2.26
C ASN A 80 6.89 21.35 1.46
N PRO A 81 6.59 22.65 1.20
CA PRO A 81 5.44 23.05 0.40
C PRO A 81 5.38 22.41 -1.00
N SER A 82 6.52 22.06 -1.62
CA SER A 82 6.51 21.43 -2.95
C SER A 82 6.03 19.98 -2.93
N GLN A 83 6.10 19.32 -1.77
CA GLN A 83 5.70 17.91 -1.58
C GLN A 83 4.29 17.79 -1.02
N GLN A 84 3.63 18.91 -0.71
CA GLN A 84 2.27 18.90 -0.20
C GLN A 84 1.29 18.66 -1.34
N PHE A 85 0.40 17.70 -1.14
CA PHE A 85 -0.84 17.60 -1.89
C PHE A 85 -2.02 17.77 -0.92
N PRO A 86 -3.11 18.48 -1.28
CA PRO A 86 -4.26 18.62 -0.39
C PRO A 86 -4.71 17.24 0.09
N ARG A 87 -4.80 17.06 1.42
CA ARG A 87 -5.40 15.85 1.98
C ARG A 87 -6.80 15.74 1.41
N SER A 88 -7.01 14.79 0.50
CA SER A 88 -8.34 14.54 -0.03
C SER A 88 -9.16 13.96 1.11
N LEU A 89 -9.97 14.81 1.74
CA LEU A 89 -11.06 14.41 2.64
C LEU A 89 -12.05 13.47 1.93
N PHE A 90 -12.01 13.48 0.59
CA PHE A 90 -12.68 12.55 -0.30
C PHE A 90 -11.66 11.70 -1.07
N SER A 91 -10.66 11.16 -0.36
CA SER A 91 -10.21 9.81 -0.70
C SER A 91 -11.48 8.95 -0.73
N TYR A 92 -11.68 8.27 -1.84
CA TYR A 92 -12.99 7.71 -2.19
C TYR A 92 -13.43 6.54 -1.29
N THR A 93 -12.51 6.09 -0.44
CA THR A 93 -12.68 5.07 0.61
C THR A 93 -12.85 5.64 2.02
N LEU A 94 -12.92 6.97 2.20
CA LEU A 94 -12.91 7.68 3.51
C LEU A 94 -11.67 7.42 4.40
N LEU A 95 -10.67 6.70 3.89
CA LEU A 95 -9.38 6.45 4.54
C LEU A 95 -8.36 7.53 4.14
N PRO A 96 -7.43 7.94 5.03
CA PRO A 96 -6.28 8.73 4.61
C PRO A 96 -5.33 7.86 3.78
N LEU A 97 -5.56 7.78 2.46
CA LEU A 97 -4.64 7.18 1.47
C LEU A 97 -3.42 8.09 1.19
N THR A 98 -3.05 8.95 2.14
CA THR A 98 -1.96 9.90 2.04
C THR A 98 -0.72 9.27 2.65
N SER A 99 0.41 9.32 1.93
CA SER A 99 1.73 8.78 2.34
C SER A 99 2.10 8.98 3.81
N THR A 100 1.63 10.07 4.39
CA THR A 100 1.88 10.50 5.76
C THR A 100 0.67 11.29 6.25
N LEU A 101 0.37 11.20 7.55
CA LEU A 101 -0.45 12.20 8.25
C LEU A 101 0.18 13.59 8.15
N THR A 102 1.50 13.71 7.94
CA THR A 102 2.18 15.01 7.74
C THR A 102 1.88 15.68 6.38
N GLY A 103 1.37 14.92 5.40
CA GLY A 103 1.03 15.42 4.06
C GLY A 103 2.23 15.63 3.12
N ASN A 104 3.45 15.31 3.56
CA ASN A 104 4.64 15.33 2.70
C ASN A 104 4.63 14.09 1.79
N ILE A 105 4.54 14.30 0.47
CA ILE A 105 4.61 13.26 -0.56
C ILE A 105 5.83 13.55 -1.46
N PRO A 106 7.05 13.16 -1.04
CA PRO A 106 8.25 13.33 -1.87
C PRO A 106 8.13 12.52 -3.16
N THR A 107 8.75 13.02 -4.24
CA THR A 107 8.76 12.41 -5.57
C THR A 107 10.19 12.23 -6.06
N LEU A 108 10.68 10.99 -6.10
CA LEU A 108 11.96 10.65 -6.73
C LEU A 108 11.78 10.52 -8.25
N GLN A 109 12.74 10.96 -9.06
CA GLN A 109 12.80 10.66 -10.49
C GLN A 109 14.02 9.80 -10.80
N SER A 110 13.83 8.66 -11.48
CA SER A 110 14.90 7.84 -12.03
C SER A 110 14.85 7.83 -13.57
N THR A 111 16.00 7.57 -14.21
CA THR A 111 16.09 7.39 -15.66
C THR A 111 16.24 5.90 -15.95
N LEU A 112 15.19 5.26 -16.48
CA LEU A 112 15.21 3.82 -16.81
C LEU A 112 15.86 3.58 -18.17
N ILE A 113 15.50 4.40 -19.17
CA ILE A 113 16.09 4.39 -20.49
C ILE A 113 16.36 5.86 -20.91
N PRO A 114 17.64 6.27 -21.04
CA PRO A 114 17.99 7.66 -21.36
C PRO A 114 17.24 8.22 -22.56
N SER A 115 16.62 9.39 -22.39
CA SER A 115 15.82 10.08 -23.41
C SER A 115 14.66 9.26 -24.01
N LYS A 116 14.20 8.21 -23.33
CA LYS A 116 13.07 7.38 -23.77
C LYS A 116 12.06 7.05 -22.66
N LEU A 117 12.52 6.71 -21.46
CA LEU A 117 11.67 6.27 -20.35
C LEU A 117 12.24 6.73 -19.00
N TYR A 118 11.42 7.46 -18.25
CA TYR A 118 11.70 7.89 -16.88
C TYR A 118 10.66 7.28 -15.94
N SER A 119 11.06 6.98 -14.71
CA SER A 119 10.16 6.67 -13.60
C SER A 119 10.08 7.85 -12.64
N HIS A 120 8.91 8.02 -12.05
CA HIS A 120 8.67 8.90 -10.91
C HIS A 120 8.08 8.06 -9.79
N THR A 121 8.52 8.26 -8.56
CA THR A 121 8.21 7.37 -7.44
C THR A 121 7.76 8.19 -6.22
N GLN A 122 6.56 7.92 -5.70
CA GLN A 122 6.03 8.48 -4.45
C GLN A 122 5.77 7.35 -3.44
N PRO A 123 5.82 7.63 -2.12
CA PRO A 123 5.35 6.69 -1.11
C PRO A 123 3.81 6.67 -1.07
N LEU A 124 3.21 5.48 -1.07
CA LEU A 124 1.80 5.24 -0.74
C LEU A 124 1.75 4.59 0.64
N GLY A 125 1.20 5.30 1.64
CA GLY A 125 1.37 4.97 3.06
C GLY A 125 0.06 4.91 3.81
N ILE A 126 -0.14 3.84 4.60
CA ILE A 126 -1.31 3.67 5.47
C ILE A 126 -0.88 2.91 6.74
N VAL A 127 -1.16 3.45 7.95
CA VAL A 127 -0.77 2.84 9.25
C VAL A 127 0.75 2.52 9.29
N ASN A 128 1.58 3.50 8.90
CA ASN A 128 3.05 3.41 8.78
C ASN A 128 3.60 2.38 7.76
N VAL A 129 2.73 1.65 7.04
CA VAL A 129 3.11 0.75 5.96
C VAL A 129 3.22 1.53 4.66
N ASN A 130 4.44 1.87 4.26
CA ASN A 130 4.73 2.68 3.08
C ASN A 130 5.24 1.82 1.92
N THR A 131 4.47 1.77 0.83
CA THR A 131 4.81 1.06 -0.41
C THR A 131 5.25 2.07 -1.49
N PRO A 132 6.34 1.85 -2.23
CA PRO A 132 6.69 2.68 -3.38
C PRO A 132 5.64 2.52 -4.50
N LEU A 133 5.18 3.65 -5.02
CA LEU A 133 4.25 3.74 -6.15
C LEU A 133 4.93 4.48 -7.30
N ASN A 134 5.03 3.83 -8.46
CA ASN A 134 5.84 4.24 -9.61
C ASN A 134 4.94 4.64 -10.80
N SER A 135 5.11 5.86 -11.31
CA SER A 135 4.56 6.35 -12.58
C SER A 135 5.66 6.34 -13.64
N PHE A 136 5.29 6.13 -14.90
CA PHE A 136 6.25 6.13 -16.01
C PHE A 136 5.97 7.25 -17.01
N ALA A 137 7.02 7.99 -17.39
CA ALA A 137 7.00 8.99 -18.44
C ALA A 137 7.76 8.48 -19.66
N GLN A 138 7.03 7.99 -20.66
CA GLN A 138 7.57 7.61 -21.97
C GLN A 138 7.66 8.86 -22.86
N ILE A 139 8.79 9.04 -23.53
CA ILE A 139 8.97 10.06 -24.57
C ILE A 139 8.53 9.49 -25.91
N THR A 140 7.67 10.24 -26.61
CA THR A 140 7.11 9.90 -27.92
C THR A 140 7.27 11.09 -28.88
N PRO A 141 7.07 10.91 -30.20
CA PRO A 141 7.09 12.03 -31.15
C PRO A 141 6.03 13.11 -30.91
N SER A 142 4.98 12.81 -30.13
CA SER A 142 3.92 13.75 -29.74
C SER A 142 4.15 14.40 -28.36
N GLY A 143 5.28 14.15 -27.72
CA GLY A 143 5.59 14.65 -26.37
C GLY A 143 5.72 13.52 -25.34
N LEU A 144 5.10 13.68 -24.18
CA LEU A 144 5.13 12.68 -23.11
C LEU A 144 3.83 11.87 -23.04
N THR A 145 3.98 10.56 -22.87
CA THR A 145 2.93 9.65 -22.41
C THR A 145 3.17 9.30 -20.95
N ILE A 146 2.23 9.63 -20.07
CA ILE A 146 2.31 9.33 -18.63
C ILE A 146 1.44 8.11 -18.30
N ILE A 147 2.03 7.11 -17.66
CA ILE A 147 1.38 5.83 -17.33
C ILE A 147 1.27 5.73 -15.80
N ASN A 148 0.04 5.53 -15.30
CA ASN A 148 -0.33 5.49 -13.88
C ASN A 148 0.23 6.69 -13.08
N PRO A 149 -0.17 7.94 -13.43
CA PRO A 149 0.35 9.14 -12.78
C PRO A 149 0.08 9.15 -11.27
N LEU A 150 1.06 9.66 -10.53
CA LEU A 150 1.01 9.84 -9.07
C LEU A 150 0.25 11.13 -8.66
N GLN A 151 0.19 11.41 -7.36
CA GLN A 151 -0.46 12.62 -6.87
C GLN A 151 0.28 13.88 -7.40
N PRO A 152 -0.43 14.86 -7.98
CA PRO A 152 0.19 16.02 -8.63
C PRO A 152 0.68 17.06 -7.62
N THR A 153 1.68 16.69 -6.81
CA THR A 153 2.44 17.63 -5.98
C THR A 153 3.15 18.67 -6.86
N PRO A 154 3.38 19.89 -6.38
CA PRO A 154 4.17 20.88 -7.11
C PRO A 154 5.57 20.37 -7.52
N GLU A 155 6.19 19.50 -6.71
CA GLU A 155 7.46 18.83 -7.01
C GLU A 155 7.33 17.88 -8.22
N TYR A 156 6.36 16.97 -8.23
CA TYR A 156 6.13 16.07 -9.35
C TYR A 156 5.82 16.83 -10.65
N LEU A 157 4.97 17.86 -10.57
CA LEU A 157 4.64 18.74 -11.70
C LEU A 157 5.88 19.52 -12.20
N SER A 158 6.80 19.90 -11.32
CA SER A 158 8.06 20.58 -11.69
C SER A 158 9.06 19.64 -12.39
N LEU A 159 9.17 18.39 -11.92
CA LEU A 159 9.95 17.33 -12.57
C LEU A 159 9.42 17.06 -14.00
N LEU A 160 8.10 16.90 -14.14
CA LEU A 160 7.46 16.76 -15.45
C LEU A 160 7.62 18.01 -16.32
N SER A 161 7.53 19.23 -15.76
CA SER A 161 7.77 20.48 -16.49
C SER A 161 9.19 20.55 -17.06
N SER A 162 10.17 19.95 -16.37
CA SER A 162 11.55 19.87 -16.86
C SER A 162 11.67 18.92 -18.06
N LEU A 163 10.95 17.79 -18.05
CA LEU A 163 10.87 16.88 -19.20
C LEU A 163 10.09 17.51 -20.38
N THR A 164 8.97 18.19 -20.14
CA THR A 164 8.15 18.74 -21.24
C THR A 164 8.82 19.89 -21.98
N LYS A 165 9.68 20.67 -21.30
CA LYS A 165 10.55 21.67 -21.94
C LYS A 165 11.53 21.06 -22.95
N SER A 166 11.97 19.82 -22.73
CA SER A 166 12.94 19.13 -23.58
C SER A 166 12.29 18.28 -24.67
N TYR A 167 11.14 17.66 -24.39
CA TYR A 167 10.56 16.61 -25.25
C TYR A 167 9.15 16.90 -25.77
N GLY A 168 8.50 17.99 -25.34
CA GLY A 168 7.14 18.36 -25.77
C GLY A 168 6.07 18.14 -24.69
N PRO A 169 4.80 18.49 -24.96
CA PRO A 169 3.74 18.49 -23.95
C PRO A 169 3.37 17.09 -23.47
N ILE A 170 2.66 16.99 -22.34
CA ILE A 170 1.98 15.73 -21.98
C ILE A 170 0.80 15.55 -22.93
N SER A 171 0.92 14.60 -23.86
CA SER A 171 -0.07 14.36 -24.92
C SER A 171 -0.99 13.18 -24.61
N HIS A 172 -0.52 12.21 -23.83
CA HIS A 172 -1.30 11.03 -23.44
C HIS A 172 -1.14 10.76 -21.93
N ILE A 173 -2.23 10.34 -21.27
CA ILE A 173 -2.25 9.91 -19.86
C ILE A 173 -3.02 8.60 -19.80
N ILE A 174 -2.43 7.56 -19.23
CA ILE A 174 -2.97 6.19 -19.23
C ILE A 174 -3.16 5.71 -17.79
N LEU A 175 -4.37 5.28 -17.47
CA LEU A 175 -4.67 4.44 -16.31
C LEU A 175 -4.72 2.99 -16.78
N THR A 176 -4.10 2.09 -16.02
CA THR A 176 -4.06 0.65 -16.35
C THR A 176 -4.91 -0.22 -15.42
N SER A 177 -5.18 0.23 -14.18
CA SER A 177 -5.87 -0.55 -13.16
C SER A 177 -7.16 0.11 -12.68
N SER A 178 -8.08 -0.70 -12.14
CA SER A 178 -9.27 -0.22 -11.45
C SER A 178 -9.05 0.12 -9.96
N ALA A 179 -7.87 -0.16 -9.39
CA ALA A 179 -7.58 0.10 -7.99
C ALA A 179 -7.62 1.61 -7.64
N VAL A 180 -8.00 1.90 -6.40
CA VAL A 180 -8.48 3.23 -5.98
C VAL A 180 -7.35 4.24 -5.92
N GLU A 181 -6.17 3.82 -5.48
CA GLU A 181 -4.93 4.58 -5.41
C GLU A 181 -4.55 5.12 -6.79
N HIS A 182 -4.45 4.25 -7.80
CA HIS A 182 -4.13 4.63 -9.18
C HIS A 182 -5.22 5.53 -9.77
N ARG A 183 -6.50 5.19 -9.58
CA ARG A 183 -7.63 5.96 -10.14
C ARG A 183 -7.74 7.34 -9.51
N SER A 184 -7.55 7.46 -8.20
CA SER A 184 -7.63 8.75 -7.49
C SER A 184 -6.53 9.70 -7.96
N SER A 185 -5.30 9.19 -8.12
CA SER A 185 -4.18 9.97 -8.65
C SER A 185 -4.40 10.34 -10.11
N PHE A 186 -4.82 9.40 -10.96
CA PHE A 186 -5.15 9.65 -12.37
C PHE A 186 -6.24 10.71 -12.59
N ASN A 187 -7.36 10.62 -11.88
CA ASN A 187 -8.45 11.61 -12.01
C ASN A 187 -7.99 13.02 -11.60
N THR A 188 -7.11 13.11 -10.61
CA THR A 188 -6.64 14.40 -10.06
C THR A 188 -5.54 15.00 -10.93
N PHE A 189 -4.54 14.19 -11.31
CA PHE A 189 -3.47 14.56 -12.23
C PHE A 189 -4.02 15.01 -13.60
N SER A 190 -5.02 14.32 -14.12
CA SER A 190 -5.65 14.62 -15.41
C SER A 190 -6.23 16.04 -15.51
N GLN A 191 -6.59 16.67 -14.38
CA GLN A 191 -7.13 18.03 -14.36
C GLN A 191 -6.06 19.12 -14.62
N TYR A 192 -4.79 18.81 -14.37
CA TYR A 192 -3.66 19.71 -14.68
C TYR A 192 -3.29 19.71 -16.17
N PHE A 193 -3.76 18.70 -16.92
CA PHE A 193 -3.44 18.50 -18.33
C PHE A 193 -4.75 18.28 -19.14
N PRO A 194 -5.62 19.31 -19.23
CA PRO A 194 -6.94 19.18 -19.83
C PRO A 194 -6.88 18.73 -21.29
N ASP A 195 -5.89 19.18 -22.07
CA ASP A 195 -5.77 18.86 -23.50
C ASP A 195 -5.25 17.45 -23.80
N ALA A 196 -4.65 16.77 -22.82
CA ALA A 196 -4.11 15.43 -23.00
C ALA A 196 -5.22 14.40 -23.30
N CYS A 197 -4.91 13.43 -24.17
CA CYS A 197 -5.76 12.26 -24.41
C CYS A 197 -5.65 11.29 -23.23
N LYS A 198 -6.79 10.92 -22.66
CA LYS A 198 -6.88 10.14 -21.42
C LYS A 198 -7.38 8.75 -21.75
N TYR A 199 -6.65 7.71 -21.32
CA TYR A 199 -6.98 6.32 -21.60
C TYR A 199 -7.31 5.61 -20.29
N VAL A 200 -8.45 4.92 -20.27
CA VAL A 200 -8.95 4.20 -19.09
C VAL A 200 -9.23 2.73 -19.41
N PRO A 201 -9.09 1.82 -18.43
CA PRO A 201 -9.51 0.44 -18.60
C PRO A 201 -11.03 0.34 -18.68
N GLU A 202 -11.55 -0.74 -19.28
CA GLU A 202 -12.97 -1.06 -19.15
C GLU A 202 -13.27 -1.59 -17.74
N GLY A 203 -14.44 -1.29 -17.18
CA GLY A 203 -14.86 -1.86 -15.89
C GLY A 203 -14.45 -1.04 -14.66
N LEU A 204 -13.95 0.19 -14.85
CA LEU A 204 -13.87 1.19 -13.78
C LEU A 204 -15.25 1.34 -13.11
N TYR A 205 -15.23 1.41 -11.77
CA TYR A 205 -16.43 1.33 -10.93
C TYR A 205 -16.27 2.21 -9.68
N SER A 206 -17.36 2.64 -9.04
CA SER A 206 -17.29 3.55 -7.89
C SER A 206 -18.24 3.22 -6.69
N PHE A 207 -18.13 3.94 -5.56
CA PHE A 207 -18.59 3.61 -4.20
C PHE A 207 -19.20 4.80 -3.42
N PRO A 208 -20.17 4.56 -2.53
CA PRO A 208 -21.09 3.42 -2.50
C PRO A 208 -21.98 3.31 -3.75
N PHE A 209 -21.84 4.26 -4.69
CA PHE A 209 -22.59 4.34 -5.93
C PHE A 209 -21.65 4.37 -7.12
N ASP A 210 -22.01 3.66 -8.18
CA ASP A 210 -21.28 3.67 -9.45
C ASP A 210 -21.65 4.92 -10.26
N LEU A 211 -20.82 5.95 -10.13
CA LEU A 211 -20.98 7.29 -10.69
C LEU A 211 -20.21 7.41 -12.00
N PRO A 212 -20.72 8.17 -12.98
CA PRO A 212 -19.97 8.48 -14.19
C PRO A 212 -18.63 9.16 -13.87
N SER A 213 -17.61 8.87 -14.67
CA SER A 213 -16.22 9.28 -14.39
C SER A 213 -16.02 10.79 -14.32
N GLU A 214 -16.89 11.55 -14.99
CA GLU A 214 -16.96 13.02 -14.99
C GLU A 214 -17.22 13.59 -13.59
N PHE A 215 -18.01 12.89 -12.76
CA PHE A 215 -18.27 13.25 -11.37
C PHE A 215 -17.09 12.92 -10.44
N LEU A 216 -16.20 12.02 -10.87
CA LEU A 216 -15.04 11.56 -10.10
C LEU A 216 -13.76 12.36 -10.43
N GLY A 217 -13.87 13.43 -11.22
CA GLY A 217 -12.78 14.36 -11.52
C GLY A 217 -12.20 14.24 -12.94
N LEU A 218 -12.63 13.26 -13.75
CA LEU A 218 -12.20 13.16 -15.15
C LEU A 218 -12.92 14.20 -16.01
N LYS A 219 -12.31 15.39 -16.13
CA LYS A 219 -12.83 16.53 -16.88
C LYS A 219 -11.82 16.97 -17.94
N GLY A 220 -12.35 17.42 -19.09
CA GLY A 220 -11.56 17.99 -20.19
C GLY A 220 -10.82 16.97 -21.06
N GLY A 221 -10.57 17.36 -22.31
CA GLY A 221 -9.87 16.53 -23.30
C GLY A 221 -10.70 15.35 -23.80
N LYS A 222 -10.04 14.45 -24.53
CA LYS A 222 -10.66 13.22 -25.06
C LYS A 222 -10.35 12.06 -24.13
N VAL A 223 -11.40 11.43 -23.59
CA VAL A 223 -11.30 10.18 -22.82
C VAL A 223 -11.62 9.01 -23.75
N PHE A 224 -10.80 7.97 -23.75
CA PHE A 224 -10.98 6.74 -24.52
C PHE A 224 -10.91 5.54 -23.60
N LYS A 225 -11.74 4.51 -23.84
CA LYS A 225 -11.47 3.19 -23.25
C LYS A 225 -10.32 2.54 -24.02
N LEU A 226 -9.38 1.92 -23.33
CA LEU A 226 -8.22 1.24 -23.95
C LEU A 226 -8.64 0.18 -24.98
N LYS A 227 -9.76 -0.52 -24.76
CA LYS A 227 -10.34 -1.49 -25.72
C LYS A 227 -10.91 -0.86 -27.00
N GLU A 228 -11.29 0.42 -26.96
CA GLU A 228 -11.86 1.15 -28.10
C GLU A 228 -10.77 1.88 -28.90
N ARG A 229 -9.73 2.36 -28.23
CA ARG A 229 -8.60 3.03 -28.85
C ARG A 229 -7.32 2.85 -28.03
N LEU A 230 -6.30 2.29 -28.66
CA LEU A 230 -4.97 2.17 -28.09
C LEU A 230 -4.21 3.53 -28.12
N PRO A 231 -3.26 3.75 -27.19
CA PRO A 231 -2.28 4.82 -27.31
C PRO A 231 -1.28 4.53 -28.45
N PRO A 232 -0.59 5.55 -29.00
CA PRO A 232 0.50 5.32 -29.96
C PRO A 232 1.66 4.54 -29.32
N ASP A 233 2.32 3.66 -30.10
CA ASP A 233 3.50 2.86 -29.68
C ASP A 233 3.26 1.97 -28.43
N ILE A 234 2.00 1.62 -28.14
CA ILE A 234 1.62 0.78 -27.00
C ILE A 234 0.65 -0.32 -27.45
N GLU A 235 1.06 -1.56 -27.22
CA GLU A 235 0.18 -2.73 -27.25
C GLU A 235 -0.40 -3.00 -25.85
N VAL A 236 -1.60 -3.57 -25.78
CA VAL A 236 -2.33 -3.73 -24.51
C VAL A 236 -3.03 -5.08 -24.43
N GLU A 237 -2.88 -5.74 -23.29
CA GLU A 237 -3.58 -6.98 -22.96
C GLU A 237 -4.35 -6.85 -21.65
N PHE A 238 -5.57 -7.36 -21.66
CA PHE A 238 -6.55 -7.12 -20.58
C PHE A 238 -6.73 -8.34 -19.70
N LEU A 239 -6.61 -8.12 -18.40
CA LEU A 239 -7.01 -9.04 -17.34
C LEU A 239 -8.28 -8.51 -16.67
N GLY A 240 -9.35 -9.32 -16.71
CA GLY A 240 -10.68 -8.89 -16.29
C GLY A 240 -11.48 -8.16 -17.39
N PRO A 241 -12.56 -7.44 -17.03
CA PRO A 241 -13.03 -7.16 -15.68
C PRO A 241 -13.51 -8.41 -14.91
N PHE A 242 -12.97 -8.64 -13.71
CA PHE A 242 -13.51 -9.60 -12.74
C PHE A 242 -14.44 -8.87 -11.78
N LYS A 243 -15.73 -9.22 -11.80
CA LYS A 243 -16.76 -8.56 -10.99
C LYS A 243 -17.05 -9.36 -9.72
N PHE A 244 -16.89 -8.72 -8.58
CA PHE A 244 -17.20 -9.24 -7.25
C PHE A 244 -18.53 -8.64 -6.76
N LYS A 245 -19.34 -9.46 -6.08
CA LYS A 245 -20.64 -9.01 -5.59
C LYS A 245 -20.41 -7.98 -4.50
N SER A 246 -21.04 -6.83 -4.65
CA SER A 246 -20.87 -5.64 -3.80
C SER A 246 -19.47 -5.00 -3.90
N ILE A 247 -18.36 -5.74 -3.86
CA ILE A 247 -16.99 -5.17 -3.82
C ILE A 247 -16.54 -4.49 -5.12
N GLY A 248 -17.21 -4.78 -6.24
CA GLY A 248 -16.97 -4.14 -7.54
C GLY A 248 -15.96 -4.87 -8.41
N THR A 249 -15.05 -4.18 -9.10
CA THR A 249 -14.33 -4.79 -10.25
C THR A 249 -12.81 -4.74 -10.14
N PHE A 250 -12.13 -5.88 -10.30
CA PHE A 250 -10.69 -5.92 -10.59
C PHE A 250 -10.44 -5.90 -12.10
N VAL A 251 -9.54 -5.02 -12.54
CA VAL A 251 -9.08 -4.90 -13.93
C VAL A 251 -7.61 -4.54 -13.93
N GLU A 252 -6.83 -5.19 -14.78
CA GLU A 252 -5.52 -4.69 -15.20
C GLU A 252 -5.43 -4.65 -16.73
N SER A 253 -4.82 -3.59 -17.26
CA SER A 253 -4.45 -3.42 -18.66
C SER A 253 -2.93 -3.38 -18.76
N THR A 254 -2.33 -4.54 -18.94
CA THR A 254 -0.88 -4.71 -19.06
C THR A 254 -0.44 -4.11 -20.39
N LEU A 255 0.55 -3.22 -20.34
CA LEU A 255 1.02 -2.50 -21.53
C LEU A 255 2.35 -3.10 -22.00
N TYR A 256 2.59 -3.10 -23.30
CA TYR A 256 3.89 -3.38 -23.89
C TYR A 256 4.27 -2.23 -24.81
N ILE A 257 5.52 -1.75 -24.70
CA ILE A 257 6.11 -0.73 -25.56
C ILE A 257 7.12 -1.44 -26.48
N PRO A 258 6.77 -1.77 -27.74
CA PRO A 258 7.63 -2.56 -28.62
C PRO A 258 8.96 -1.87 -28.92
N SER A 259 8.95 -0.54 -29.07
CA SER A 259 10.14 0.27 -29.35
C SER A 259 11.19 0.26 -28.22
N LEU A 260 10.80 -0.17 -27.01
CA LEU A 260 11.65 -0.23 -25.81
C LEU A 260 11.89 -1.65 -25.30
N LYS A 261 11.17 -2.65 -25.82
CA LYS A 261 11.07 -4.01 -25.24
C LYS A 261 10.65 -4.02 -23.76
N THR A 262 9.79 -3.08 -23.37
CA THR A 262 9.36 -2.90 -21.97
C THR A 262 7.91 -3.30 -21.77
N LEU A 263 7.66 -4.21 -20.83
CA LEU A 263 6.35 -4.52 -20.28
C LEU A 263 6.07 -3.61 -19.07
N ILE A 264 4.85 -3.07 -18.95
CA ILE A 264 4.37 -2.38 -17.75
C ILE A 264 3.34 -3.29 -17.05
N SER A 265 3.69 -3.71 -15.83
CA SER A 265 2.83 -4.48 -14.93
C SER A 265 2.37 -3.60 -13.78
N THR A 266 1.10 -3.68 -13.42
CA THR A 266 0.51 -2.77 -12.42
C THR A 266 0.37 -3.44 -11.07
N ASP A 267 -0.58 -4.36 -10.93
CA ASP A 267 -0.90 -5.01 -9.66
C ASP A 267 -0.56 -6.52 -9.71
N THR A 268 -0.73 -7.17 -10.86
CA THR A 268 -0.74 -8.63 -11.01
C THR A 268 0.64 -9.28 -10.85
N VAL A 269 1.71 -8.59 -11.26
CA VAL A 269 3.10 -9.07 -11.10
C VAL A 269 4.00 -7.94 -10.61
N CYS A 270 4.66 -8.17 -9.48
CA CYS A 270 5.64 -7.23 -8.92
C CYS A 270 6.97 -7.94 -8.62
N SER A 271 7.92 -7.17 -8.08
CA SER A 271 9.26 -7.58 -7.71
C SER A 271 9.70 -6.83 -6.47
N ILE A 272 10.38 -7.51 -5.55
CA ILE A 272 10.92 -6.96 -4.29
C ILE A 272 12.33 -7.50 -4.09
N THR A 273 13.29 -6.61 -3.83
CA THR A 273 14.64 -6.98 -3.34
C THR A 273 14.77 -6.64 -1.85
N GLU A 274 15.80 -7.16 -1.20
CA GLU A 274 16.15 -6.74 0.17
C GLU A 274 16.63 -5.28 0.29
N ASN A 275 16.97 -4.63 -0.81
CA ASN A 275 17.40 -3.23 -0.81
C ASN A 275 16.21 -2.32 -0.55
N VAL A 276 16.37 -1.42 0.43
CA VAL A 276 15.35 -0.44 0.79
C VAL A 276 15.12 0.52 -0.40
N PRO A 277 13.88 0.66 -0.92
CA PRO A 277 13.57 1.62 -1.96
C PRO A 277 13.97 3.04 -1.56
N LYS A 278 14.70 3.75 -2.43
CA LYS A 278 15.28 5.07 -2.15
C LYS A 278 14.25 6.08 -1.63
N ILE A 279 13.02 6.05 -2.17
CA ILE A 279 11.93 6.92 -1.75
C ILE A 279 11.56 6.80 -0.25
N LEU A 280 11.80 5.63 0.34
CA LEU A 280 11.52 5.36 1.76
C LEU A 280 12.67 5.83 2.68
N LEU A 281 13.80 6.26 2.10
CA LEU A 281 14.89 6.89 2.83
C LEU A 281 14.68 8.39 3.08
N GLU A 282 13.75 9.03 2.34
CA GLU A 282 13.31 10.41 2.55
C GLU A 282 12.58 10.58 3.90
N ASP A 283 11.86 9.55 4.37
CA ASP A 283 11.29 9.49 5.72
C ASP A 283 11.36 8.07 6.31
N ARG A 284 12.49 7.79 6.95
CA ARG A 284 12.83 6.46 7.51
C ARG A 284 11.96 6.00 8.68
N ARG A 285 11.05 6.84 9.19
CA ARG A 285 10.30 6.54 10.42
C ARG A 285 9.38 5.33 10.26
N GLY A 286 8.75 5.13 9.10
CA GLY A 286 8.00 3.89 8.80
C GLY A 286 8.88 2.63 8.81
N LEU A 287 10.11 2.71 8.29
CA LEU A 287 11.06 1.59 8.34
C LEU A 287 11.44 1.26 9.79
N LEU A 288 11.81 2.26 10.58
CA LEU A 288 12.20 2.09 11.98
C LEU A 288 11.02 1.66 12.87
N TYR A 289 9.80 2.09 12.55
CA TYR A 289 8.56 1.60 13.16
C TYR A 289 8.43 0.08 12.99
N HIS A 290 8.56 -0.42 11.76
CA HIS A 290 8.48 -1.86 11.48
C HIS A 290 9.72 -2.65 11.91
N ALA A 291 10.88 -2.01 12.07
CA ALA A 291 12.10 -2.66 12.55
C ALA A 291 12.02 -3.07 14.03
N ARG A 292 11.19 -2.40 14.85
CA ARG A 292 10.90 -2.82 16.23
C ARG A 292 10.21 -4.19 16.27
N ASP A 293 10.62 -5.05 17.19
CA ASP A 293 9.97 -6.28 17.61
C ASP A 293 8.77 -5.99 18.54
N GLY A 294 8.78 -4.85 19.24
CA GLY A 294 7.65 -4.37 20.04
C GLY A 294 7.80 -2.91 20.46
N VAL A 295 6.74 -2.32 21.02
CA VAL A 295 6.63 -0.87 21.30
C VAL A 295 7.72 -0.30 22.22
N GLU A 296 8.22 -1.12 23.14
CA GLU A 296 9.23 -0.76 24.15
C GLU A 296 10.67 -0.78 23.57
N GLU A 297 10.88 -1.34 22.38
CA GLU A 297 12.22 -1.46 21.79
C GLU A 297 12.72 -0.14 21.21
N TYR A 298 13.97 0.20 21.55
CA TYR A 298 14.75 1.22 20.88
C TYR A 298 15.58 0.59 19.74
N VAL A 299 15.48 1.16 18.55
CA VAL A 299 16.16 0.70 17.33
C VAL A 299 17.09 1.80 16.81
N GLU A 300 18.32 1.47 16.42
CA GLU A 300 19.25 2.47 15.90
C GLU A 300 18.92 2.87 14.46
N ASP A 301 19.14 4.15 14.10
CA ASP A 301 18.92 4.65 12.74
C ASP A 301 20.10 4.26 11.81
N ARG A 302 20.09 3.01 11.37
CA ARG A 302 21.16 2.39 10.57
C ARG A 302 20.60 1.42 9.52
N GLU A 303 21.36 1.20 8.45
CA GLU A 303 20.93 0.43 7.27
C GLU A 303 20.40 -0.98 7.60
N ALA A 304 21.01 -1.68 8.55
CA ALA A 304 20.55 -3.00 8.99
C ALA A 304 19.09 -2.99 9.49
N GLU A 305 18.70 -1.95 10.23
CA GLU A 305 17.35 -1.78 10.75
C GLU A 305 16.39 -1.29 9.67
N TRP A 306 16.87 -0.47 8.73
CA TRP A 306 16.07 -0.09 7.56
C TRP A 306 15.72 -1.32 6.69
N ARG A 307 16.67 -2.24 6.48
CA ARG A 307 16.46 -3.52 5.80
C ARG A 307 15.49 -4.41 6.59
N LYS A 308 15.68 -4.56 7.92
CA LYS A 308 14.76 -5.29 8.82
C LYS A 308 13.32 -4.75 8.73
N GLY A 309 13.18 -3.43 8.81
CA GLY A 309 11.92 -2.71 8.67
C GLY A 309 11.27 -2.89 7.30
N TRP A 310 12.04 -2.81 6.21
CA TRP A 310 11.56 -3.01 4.84
C TRP A 310 11.01 -4.44 4.62
N LYS A 311 11.74 -5.47 5.07
CA LYS A 311 11.29 -6.87 5.01
C LYS A 311 9.94 -7.06 5.71
N ARG A 312 9.80 -6.48 6.90
CA ARG A 312 8.56 -6.52 7.70
C ARG A 312 7.41 -5.73 7.08
N MET A 313 7.69 -4.52 6.62
CA MET A 313 6.69 -3.62 6.04
C MET A 313 6.12 -4.16 4.72
N SER A 314 6.97 -4.72 3.85
CA SER A 314 6.52 -5.37 2.61
C SER A 314 5.68 -6.63 2.89
N LEU A 315 6.13 -7.52 3.80
CA LEU A 315 5.34 -8.68 4.24
C LEU A 315 3.98 -8.27 4.83
N PHE A 316 3.93 -7.22 5.64
CA PHE A 316 2.66 -6.69 6.14
C PHE A 316 1.77 -6.17 5.00
N GLY A 317 2.31 -5.38 4.08
CA GLY A 317 1.56 -4.78 2.98
C GLY A 317 1.00 -5.80 1.97
N LEU A 318 1.65 -6.97 1.83
CA LEU A 318 1.26 -7.99 0.86
C LEU A 318 0.49 -9.19 1.46
N CYS A 319 0.75 -9.55 2.71
CA CYS A 319 0.07 -10.67 3.37
C CYS A 319 -0.99 -10.21 4.38
N PHE A 320 -0.80 -9.05 5.02
CA PHE A 320 -1.39 -8.65 6.30
C PHE A 320 -1.11 -9.67 7.42
N PHE A 321 -0.67 -9.20 8.59
CA PHE A 321 -0.37 -10.06 9.76
C PHE A 321 0.32 -11.41 9.41
N PRO A 322 1.49 -11.41 8.74
CA PRO A 322 2.24 -12.63 8.44
C PRO A 322 2.57 -13.42 9.72
N ARG A 323 3.01 -14.69 9.63
CA ARG A 323 3.24 -15.58 10.80
C ARG A 323 4.18 -14.97 11.84
N GLY A 324 5.05 -14.08 11.37
CA GLY A 324 5.97 -13.32 12.20
C GLY A 324 5.31 -12.24 13.06
N ILE A 325 3.98 -12.11 13.09
CA ILE A 325 3.27 -11.14 13.93
C ILE A 325 2.38 -11.85 14.96
N LYS A 326 2.56 -11.49 16.23
CA LYS A 326 1.63 -11.76 17.32
C LYS A 326 0.85 -10.48 17.65
N VAL A 327 -0.46 -10.48 17.43
CA VAL A 327 -1.32 -9.35 17.81
C VAL A 327 -1.48 -9.29 19.33
N ASP A 328 -1.35 -8.09 19.93
CA ASP A 328 -1.61 -7.84 21.34
C ASP A 328 -3.09 -7.42 21.53
N SER A 329 -3.68 -7.62 22.71
CA SER A 329 -5.03 -7.11 22.95
C SER A 329 -5.07 -5.58 22.95
N VAL A 330 -6.25 -5.00 22.69
CA VAL A 330 -6.45 -3.55 22.63
C VAL A 330 -5.99 -2.86 23.93
N LEU A 331 -6.32 -3.44 25.09
CA LEU A 331 -5.92 -2.92 26.39
C LEU A 331 -4.39 -3.00 26.61
N GLU A 332 -3.76 -4.09 26.18
CA GLU A 332 -2.29 -4.24 26.22
C GLU A 332 -1.61 -3.21 25.30
N ALA A 333 -2.11 -3.00 24.09
CA ALA A 333 -1.58 -2.01 23.15
C ALA A 333 -1.66 -0.58 23.71
N PHE A 334 -2.82 -0.17 24.25
CA PHE A 334 -3.00 1.15 24.89
C PHE A 334 -2.20 1.33 26.20
N SER A 335 -1.96 0.25 26.95
CA SER A 335 -1.12 0.33 28.17
C SER A 335 0.36 0.41 27.82
N SER A 336 0.79 -0.28 26.75
CA SER A 336 2.20 -0.38 26.35
C SER A 336 2.66 0.82 25.52
N SER A 337 1.78 1.51 24.78
CA SER A 337 2.13 2.75 24.07
C SER A 337 2.66 3.86 24.98
N ARG A 338 2.30 3.85 26.27
CA ARG A 338 2.81 4.77 27.30
C ARG A 338 4.27 4.52 27.67
N LYS A 339 4.81 3.36 27.32
CA LYS A 339 6.18 2.91 27.62
C LYS A 339 7.15 3.07 26.45
N VAL A 340 6.69 3.61 25.31
CA VAL A 340 7.55 3.89 24.15
C VAL A 340 8.77 4.72 24.58
N ASP A 341 9.95 4.35 24.09
CA ASP A 341 11.17 5.12 24.32
C ASP A 341 10.98 6.57 23.86
N SER A 342 11.45 7.54 24.66
CA SER A 342 11.28 8.97 24.33
C SER A 342 11.87 9.36 22.99
N ARG A 343 12.89 8.66 22.49
CA ARG A 343 13.53 8.88 21.19
C ARG A 343 12.67 8.43 19.99
N MET A 344 11.64 7.62 20.25
CA MET A 344 10.81 6.96 19.24
C MET A 344 9.38 7.48 19.15
N LYS A 345 9.04 8.50 19.94
CA LYS A 345 7.67 9.04 20.05
C LYS A 345 7.11 9.65 18.78
N ASN A 346 7.99 10.04 17.85
CA ASN A 346 7.65 10.65 16.57
C ASN A 346 7.66 9.65 15.39
N LEU A 347 7.94 8.35 15.63
CA LEU A 347 7.84 7.32 14.59
C LEU A 347 6.40 7.18 14.06
N ASP A 348 5.45 7.39 14.95
CA ASP A 348 4.04 7.11 14.76
C ASP A 348 3.29 8.30 14.09
N ASP A 349 3.90 9.49 14.08
CA ASP A 349 3.42 10.73 13.40
C ASP A 349 3.10 10.57 11.91
N GLN A 350 3.59 9.51 11.25
CA GLN A 350 3.29 9.22 9.86
C GLN A 350 1.89 8.61 9.64
N GLY A 351 1.29 7.93 10.62
CA GLY A 351 0.10 7.12 10.31
C GLY A 351 -0.64 6.48 11.47
N VAL A 352 -0.10 6.51 12.70
CA VAL A 352 -0.69 5.81 13.85
C VAL A 352 -0.79 6.76 15.05
N PRO A 353 -2.00 7.07 15.56
CA PRO A 353 -2.12 8.00 16.67
C PRO A 353 -1.67 7.35 18.00
N PHE A 354 -1.21 8.17 18.93
CA PHE A 354 -0.94 7.81 20.34
C PHE A 354 0.14 6.74 20.58
N ASN A 355 1.13 6.62 19.70
CA ASN A 355 2.23 5.65 19.81
C ASN A 355 1.75 4.17 19.86
N LEU A 356 0.64 3.87 19.20
CA LEU A 356 0.06 2.53 19.20
C LEU A 356 0.87 1.57 18.33
N TYR A 357 1.21 0.43 18.92
CA TYR A 357 1.90 -0.66 18.24
C TYR A 357 1.21 -1.97 18.67
N PRO A 358 0.04 -2.32 18.09
CA PRO A 358 -0.86 -3.34 18.62
C PRO A 358 -0.43 -4.78 18.28
N TRP A 359 0.88 -5.03 18.16
CA TRP A 359 1.44 -6.34 17.86
C TRP A 359 2.90 -6.44 18.28
N LYS A 360 3.48 -7.64 18.17
CA LYS A 360 4.91 -7.91 18.33
C LYS A 360 5.40 -8.75 17.15
N TRP A 361 6.60 -8.48 16.68
CA TRP A 361 7.24 -9.37 15.71
C TRP A 361 7.93 -10.53 16.44
N VAL A 362 7.75 -11.73 15.93
CA VAL A 362 8.21 -12.99 16.56
C VAL A 362 8.76 -13.95 15.50
N GLY A 363 9.82 -14.68 15.86
CA GLY A 363 10.44 -15.68 14.98
C GLY A 363 11.22 -15.08 13.78
N ASP A 364 11.66 -15.97 12.90
CA ASP A 364 12.46 -15.61 11.73
C ASP A 364 11.59 -15.07 10.58
N ILE A 365 11.82 -13.80 10.21
CA ILE A 365 11.17 -13.12 9.07
C ILE A 365 11.91 -13.35 7.74
N ASP A 366 13.19 -13.74 7.78
CA ASP A 366 14.00 -13.90 6.56
C ASP A 366 13.57 -15.14 5.79
N GLU A 367 13.05 -16.16 6.47
CA GLU A 367 12.36 -17.28 5.80
C GLU A 367 11.12 -16.82 5.03
N SER A 368 10.25 -16.01 5.64
CA SER A 368 9.08 -15.42 4.95
C SER A 368 9.48 -14.53 3.78
N PHE A 369 10.54 -13.72 3.95
CA PHE A 369 11.03 -12.80 2.92
C PHE A 369 11.62 -13.51 1.69
N LYS A 370 12.17 -14.74 1.84
CA LYS A 370 12.60 -15.58 0.71
C LYS A 370 11.47 -15.86 -0.30
N GLY A 371 10.20 -15.73 0.12
CA GLY A 371 9.04 -15.86 -0.77
C GLY A 371 9.05 -14.88 -1.95
N TYR A 372 9.66 -13.71 -1.81
CA TYR A 372 9.83 -12.75 -2.92
C TYR A 372 10.86 -13.19 -3.97
N GLY A 373 11.71 -14.18 -3.65
CA GLY A 373 12.70 -14.73 -4.58
C GLY A 373 13.84 -13.78 -4.96
N ASP A 374 14.03 -12.69 -4.20
CA ASP A 374 15.03 -11.62 -4.36
C ASP A 374 15.10 -11.02 -5.78
N GLY A 375 14.21 -10.06 -6.05
CA GLY A 375 14.12 -9.37 -7.33
C GLY A 375 13.46 -10.16 -8.46
N LYS A 376 13.09 -11.44 -8.23
CA LYS A 376 12.30 -12.23 -9.17
C LYS A 376 10.86 -11.74 -9.25
N LEU A 377 10.24 -12.00 -10.40
CA LEU A 377 8.81 -11.78 -10.60
C LEU A 377 8.00 -12.76 -9.74
N PHE A 378 6.95 -12.24 -9.10
CA PHE A 378 5.94 -13.03 -8.39
C PHE A 378 4.56 -12.37 -8.48
N VAL A 379 3.50 -13.17 -8.29
CA VAL A 379 2.12 -12.66 -8.14
C VAL A 379 1.88 -12.31 -6.67
N PRO A 380 1.43 -11.09 -6.33
CA PRO A 380 1.15 -10.71 -4.94
C PRO A 380 0.25 -11.70 -4.21
N PRO A 381 0.63 -12.17 -3.00
CA PRO A 381 -0.12 -13.22 -2.30
C PRO A 381 -1.57 -12.84 -2.05
N ILE A 382 -1.85 -11.57 -1.76
CA ILE A 382 -3.21 -11.04 -1.66
C ILE A 382 -4.07 -11.25 -2.91
N LEU A 383 -3.50 -11.10 -4.10
CA LEU A 383 -4.20 -11.36 -5.36
C LEU A 383 -4.37 -12.86 -5.59
N THR A 384 -3.39 -13.69 -5.20
CA THR A 384 -3.49 -15.16 -5.29
C THR A 384 -4.59 -15.74 -4.39
N LYS A 385 -4.98 -15.07 -3.31
CA LYS A 385 -5.97 -15.57 -2.36
C LYS A 385 -7.36 -14.94 -2.48
N LEU A 386 -7.45 -13.67 -2.92
CA LEU A 386 -8.72 -12.92 -2.88
C LEU A 386 -9.33 -12.60 -4.26
N ILE A 387 -8.55 -12.65 -5.34
CA ILE A 387 -8.92 -12.08 -6.65
C ILE A 387 -8.72 -13.07 -7.80
N LEU A 388 -7.48 -13.50 -8.04
CA LEU A 388 -7.07 -14.21 -9.25
C LEU A 388 -7.44 -15.70 -9.21
N ASP A 389 -7.51 -16.28 -8.01
CA ASP A 389 -7.92 -17.67 -7.79
C ASP A 389 -9.39 -17.93 -8.12
N ARG A 390 -10.18 -16.86 -8.30
CA ARG A 390 -11.57 -16.92 -8.74
C ARG A 390 -11.70 -17.11 -10.25
N GLU A 391 -10.71 -16.70 -11.05
CA GLU A 391 -10.75 -16.81 -12.52
C GLU A 391 -9.41 -17.28 -13.14
N PRO A 392 -8.78 -18.37 -12.65
CA PRO A 392 -7.44 -18.78 -13.06
C PRO A 392 -7.33 -19.12 -14.55
N ALA A 393 -8.39 -19.66 -15.17
CA ALA A 393 -8.40 -19.89 -16.62
C ALA A 393 -8.40 -18.59 -17.45
N ALA A 394 -8.92 -17.48 -16.90
CA ALA A 394 -8.81 -16.17 -17.54
C ALA A 394 -7.42 -15.57 -17.34
N VAL A 395 -6.81 -15.77 -16.16
CA VAL A 395 -5.42 -15.40 -15.86
C VAL A 395 -4.45 -16.15 -16.79
N GLU A 396 -4.57 -17.47 -16.92
CA GLU A 396 -3.73 -18.27 -17.83
C GLU A 396 -3.85 -17.77 -19.28
N ARG A 397 -5.08 -17.57 -19.78
CA ARG A 397 -5.28 -17.06 -21.14
C ARG A 397 -4.72 -15.66 -21.35
N TRP A 398 -4.71 -14.79 -20.34
CA TRP A 398 -4.10 -13.46 -20.42
C TRP A 398 -2.56 -13.55 -20.42
N MET A 399 -1.99 -14.34 -19.51
CA MET A 399 -0.55 -14.64 -19.47
C MET A 399 -0.05 -15.19 -20.81
N GLU A 400 -0.71 -16.19 -21.40
CA GLU A 400 -0.33 -16.78 -22.71
C GLU A 400 -0.56 -15.83 -23.91
N ARG A 401 -1.14 -14.64 -23.70
CA ARG A 401 -1.15 -13.54 -24.69
C ARG A 401 -0.04 -12.53 -24.42
N VAL A 402 0.13 -12.09 -23.18
CA VAL A 402 1.24 -11.20 -22.76
C VAL A 402 2.61 -11.81 -23.12
N CYS A 403 2.79 -13.11 -22.88
CA CYS A 403 4.04 -13.82 -23.19
C CYS A 403 4.30 -14.04 -24.69
N ARG A 404 3.49 -13.48 -25.60
CA ARG A 404 3.77 -13.43 -27.05
C ARG A 404 4.62 -12.22 -27.44
N TRP A 405 4.71 -11.22 -26.57
CA TRP A 405 5.51 -10.03 -26.78
C TRP A 405 7.00 -10.27 -26.50
N ASP A 406 7.87 -9.55 -27.18
CA ASP A 406 9.33 -9.65 -27.06
C ASP A 406 9.86 -8.57 -26.12
N PHE A 407 9.59 -8.72 -24.81
CA PHE A 407 10.12 -7.84 -23.76
C PHE A 407 11.38 -8.42 -23.08
N ASP A 408 12.29 -7.55 -22.67
CA ASP A 408 13.50 -7.90 -21.89
C ASP A 408 13.61 -7.10 -20.57
N ARG A 409 12.52 -6.39 -20.23
CA ARG A 409 12.33 -5.56 -19.05
C ARG A 409 10.86 -5.56 -18.67
N VAL A 410 10.58 -5.73 -17.38
CA VAL A 410 9.29 -5.41 -16.77
C VAL A 410 9.49 -4.22 -15.85
N VAL A 411 8.64 -3.21 -15.95
CA VAL A 411 8.57 -2.11 -14.99
C VAL A 411 7.28 -2.23 -14.18
N HIS A 412 7.35 -1.98 -12.87
CA HIS A 412 6.26 -2.26 -11.94
C HIS A 412 5.72 -0.99 -11.31
N VAL A 413 4.40 -0.85 -11.24
CA VAL A 413 3.77 0.31 -10.58
C VAL A 413 3.90 0.23 -9.06
N HIS A 414 3.96 -0.98 -8.48
CA HIS A 414 4.22 -1.18 -7.05
C HIS A 414 5.62 -1.78 -6.80
N PHE A 415 6.27 -1.36 -5.72
CA PHE A 415 7.57 -1.85 -5.24
C PHE A 415 8.75 -1.47 -6.17
N ASN A 416 9.55 -2.44 -6.63
CA ASN A 416 10.74 -2.18 -7.47
C ASN A 416 10.34 -1.46 -8.77
N GLU A 417 11.04 -0.38 -9.14
CA GLU A 417 10.76 0.35 -10.38
C GLU A 417 10.90 -0.54 -11.64
N GLU A 418 11.92 -1.40 -11.69
CA GLU A 418 12.16 -2.30 -12.82
C GLU A 418 12.78 -3.65 -12.43
N THR A 419 12.55 -4.64 -13.29
CA THR A 419 13.19 -5.97 -13.28
C THR A 419 13.65 -6.32 -14.69
N ARG A 420 14.88 -6.82 -14.83
CA ARG A 420 15.35 -7.50 -16.04
C ARG A 420 14.72 -8.89 -16.10
N ALA A 421 13.68 -9.04 -16.91
CA ALA A 421 12.88 -10.25 -17.03
C ALA A 421 12.19 -10.30 -18.40
N GLY A 422 12.04 -11.50 -18.96
CA GLY A 422 11.37 -11.75 -20.24
C GLY A 422 10.06 -12.54 -20.12
N PRO A 423 9.46 -12.96 -21.25
CA PRO A 423 8.21 -13.71 -21.28
C PRO A 423 8.19 -14.97 -20.43
N GLU A 424 9.30 -15.71 -20.39
CA GLU A 424 9.41 -16.94 -19.60
C GLU A 424 9.46 -16.65 -18.09
N ASP A 425 10.15 -15.58 -17.65
CA ASP A 425 10.15 -15.19 -16.22
C ASP A 425 8.76 -14.78 -15.75
N PHE A 426 8.04 -14.01 -16.59
CA PHE A 426 6.67 -13.57 -16.35
C PHE A 426 5.70 -14.77 -16.31
N LYS A 427 5.85 -15.69 -17.28
CA LYS A 427 5.09 -16.94 -17.34
C LYS A 427 5.33 -17.81 -16.11
N ASN A 428 6.58 -17.97 -15.69
CA ASN A 428 6.95 -18.77 -14.53
C ASN A 428 6.37 -18.20 -13.22
N ALA A 429 6.37 -16.87 -13.07
CA ALA A 429 5.77 -16.19 -11.90
C ALA A 429 4.27 -16.48 -11.75
N ILE A 430 3.53 -16.49 -12.87
CA ILE A 430 2.08 -16.72 -12.87
C ILE A 430 1.75 -18.22 -12.85
N ARG A 431 2.50 -19.05 -13.58
CA ARG A 431 2.37 -20.52 -13.57
C ARG A 431 2.49 -21.09 -12.17
N GLU A 432 3.42 -20.61 -11.36
CA GLU A 432 3.59 -21.05 -9.99
C GLU A 432 2.29 -20.94 -9.18
N PHE A 433 1.66 -19.75 -9.20
CA PHE A 433 0.34 -19.51 -8.60
C PHE A 433 -0.76 -20.41 -9.21
N LEU A 434 -0.83 -20.51 -10.54
CA LEU A 434 -1.86 -21.29 -11.24
C LEU A 434 -1.76 -22.80 -10.96
N ASP A 435 -0.55 -23.30 -10.71
CA ASP A 435 -0.30 -24.71 -10.36
C ASP A 435 -0.57 -24.99 -8.86
N GLY A 436 -1.13 -24.02 -8.12
CA GLY A 436 -1.37 -24.13 -6.67
C GLY A 436 -0.09 -24.12 -5.82
N ARG A 437 1.04 -23.69 -6.40
CA ARG A 437 2.33 -23.58 -5.70
C ARG A 437 2.46 -22.18 -5.13
N SER A 438 2.96 -22.10 -3.90
CA SER A 438 3.24 -20.82 -3.22
C SER A 438 4.69 -20.77 -2.76
N ARG A 439 5.40 -19.70 -3.16
CA ARG A 439 6.66 -19.27 -2.54
C ARG A 439 6.49 -18.77 -1.10
N PHE A 440 5.29 -18.30 -0.74
CA PHE A 440 4.98 -17.79 0.60
C PHE A 440 4.58 -18.93 1.53
N LEU A 441 5.00 -18.84 2.80
CA LEU A 441 4.71 -19.86 3.81
C LEU A 441 3.21 -19.85 4.16
N PRO A 442 2.57 -21.01 4.39
CA PRO A 442 1.14 -21.07 4.74
C PRO A 442 0.76 -20.22 5.97
N GLY A 443 1.67 -20.09 6.93
CA GLY A 443 1.47 -19.23 8.10
C GLY A 443 1.40 -17.73 7.78
N ASP A 444 2.07 -17.29 6.70
CA ASP A 444 1.98 -15.90 6.23
C ASP A 444 0.70 -15.64 5.44
N LEU A 445 0.15 -16.68 4.81
CA LEU A 445 -1.10 -16.61 4.03
C LEU A 445 -2.36 -16.86 4.85
N ALA A 446 -2.23 -17.35 6.10
CA ALA A 446 -3.33 -17.82 6.92
C ALA A 446 -4.49 -16.81 7.07
N LEU A 447 -4.17 -15.52 7.23
CA LEU A 447 -5.18 -14.46 7.27
C LEU A 447 -5.88 -14.25 5.92
N LEU A 448 -5.13 -14.19 4.82
CA LEU A 448 -5.72 -14.05 3.49
C LEU A 448 -6.63 -15.24 3.16
N GLN A 449 -6.27 -16.42 3.66
CA GLN A 449 -7.06 -17.64 3.55
C GLN A 449 -8.35 -17.54 4.36
N GLU A 450 -8.30 -17.13 5.64
CA GLU A 450 -9.50 -16.89 6.45
C GLU A 450 -10.41 -15.83 5.82
N ALA A 451 -9.85 -14.72 5.34
CA ALA A 451 -10.59 -13.66 4.65
C ALA A 451 -11.25 -14.17 3.36
N SER A 452 -10.54 -14.97 2.55
CA SER A 452 -11.10 -15.69 1.40
C SER A 452 -12.34 -16.49 1.79
N ASP A 453 -12.23 -17.29 2.85
CA ASP A 453 -13.25 -18.26 3.22
C ASP A 453 -14.49 -17.58 3.80
N VAL A 454 -14.30 -16.50 4.58
CA VAL A 454 -15.38 -15.62 5.05
C VAL A 454 -16.08 -14.94 3.87
N LEU A 455 -15.35 -14.29 2.96
CA LEU A 455 -15.92 -13.58 1.79
C LEU A 455 -16.68 -14.54 0.85
N THR A 456 -16.20 -15.78 0.72
CA THR A 456 -16.86 -16.85 -0.04
C THR A 456 -18.15 -17.28 0.65
N LYS A 457 -18.10 -17.54 1.96
CA LYS A 457 -19.26 -17.95 2.78
C LYS A 457 -20.40 -16.91 2.79
N VAL A 458 -20.08 -15.62 2.74
CA VAL A 458 -21.10 -14.54 2.62
C VAL A 458 -21.53 -14.25 1.18
N GLY A 459 -21.00 -14.99 0.20
CA GLY A 459 -21.36 -14.88 -1.22
C GLY A 459 -20.93 -13.56 -1.88
N VAL A 460 -19.88 -12.93 -1.37
CA VAL A 460 -19.28 -11.69 -1.90
C VAL A 460 -18.33 -11.98 -3.06
N VAL A 461 -17.62 -13.10 -2.98
CA VAL A 461 -16.78 -13.67 -4.05
C VAL A 461 -17.24 -15.09 -4.38
N ALA A 462 -16.93 -15.58 -5.58
CA ALA A 462 -17.12 -16.99 -5.94
C ALA A 462 -16.16 -17.89 -5.13
N GLU A 463 -16.34 -19.22 -5.17
CA GLU A 463 -15.34 -20.14 -4.61
C GLU A 463 -13.99 -20.03 -5.34
N SER A 464 -12.91 -20.36 -4.64
CA SER A 464 -11.59 -20.48 -5.23
C SER A 464 -11.54 -21.68 -6.19
N LYS A 465 -10.95 -21.47 -7.37
CA LYS A 465 -10.76 -22.50 -8.41
C LYS A 465 -9.32 -23.03 -8.44
N ILE A 466 -8.47 -22.62 -7.50
CA ILE A 466 -7.09 -23.10 -7.31
C ILE A 466 -7.04 -24.05 -6.10
N CYS A 467 -6.39 -25.21 -6.27
CA CYS A 467 -6.11 -26.14 -5.18
C CYS A 467 -4.66 -25.98 -4.73
N ASP A 468 -4.46 -25.38 -3.56
CA ASP A 468 -3.15 -25.07 -2.95
C ASP A 468 -2.82 -25.98 -1.75
N GLY A 469 -3.64 -27.01 -1.50
CA GLY A 469 -3.42 -28.00 -0.44
C GLY A 469 -3.69 -27.52 0.99
N GLU A 470 -4.10 -26.27 1.21
CA GLU A 470 -4.38 -25.76 2.54
C GLU A 470 -5.69 -26.34 3.11
N LYS A 471 -5.71 -26.59 4.44
CA LYS A 471 -6.82 -27.29 5.12
C LYS A 471 -8.09 -26.43 5.15
N GLY A 472 -8.89 -26.64 4.12
CA GLY A 472 -10.14 -25.95 3.81
C GLY A 472 -10.54 -26.19 2.34
N ARG A 473 -9.55 -26.40 1.46
CA ARG A 473 -9.73 -26.55 0.00
C ARG A 473 -9.64 -28.00 -0.50
N GLY A 474 -9.17 -28.95 0.31
CA GLY A 474 -8.84 -30.33 -0.10
C GLY A 474 -10.00 -31.32 -0.32
N ASP A 475 -11.22 -31.04 0.17
CA ASP A 475 -12.33 -32.01 0.20
C ASP A 475 -13.37 -31.89 -0.93
N LEU A 476 -13.35 -30.80 -1.70
CA LEU A 476 -14.27 -30.61 -2.85
C LEU A 476 -13.73 -31.21 -4.15
N GLY A 477 -12.40 -31.23 -4.35
CA GLY A 477 -11.75 -31.79 -5.54
C GLY A 477 -11.87 -33.30 -5.73
N ARG A 478 -12.53 -34.02 -4.81
CA ARG A 478 -12.76 -35.48 -4.87
C ARG A 478 -14.25 -35.88 -4.95
N ARG A 479 -15.15 -34.96 -5.27
CA ARG A 479 -16.59 -35.24 -5.48
C ARG A 479 -17.07 -35.15 -6.94
N PHE A 480 -16.17 -34.86 -7.87
CA PHE A 480 -16.46 -34.83 -9.31
C PHE A 480 -15.37 -35.54 -10.11
N SER A 481 -15.25 -36.86 -9.89
CA SER A 481 -14.47 -37.81 -10.70
C SER A 481 -15.24 -39.12 -10.81
#